data_AF-A0A218NM47-F1
#
_entry.id   AF-A0A218NM47-F1
#
_cell.length_a   1.000
_cell.length_b   1.000
_cell.length_c   1.000
_cell.angle_alpha   90.00
_cell.angle_beta   90.00
_cell.angle_gamma   90.00
#
_symmetry.space_group_name_H-M   'P 1'
#
loop_
_entity.id
_entity.type
_entity.pdbx_description
1 polymer ?
#
loop_
_entity_poly.entity_id
_entity_poly.type
_entity_poly.pdbx_seq_one_letter_code
_entity_poly.pdbx_strand_id
1 'polypeptide(L)'
;MVSYKVIENKKGLPKKLDNYVMSAIAYALPSYIKFLLPMPLKDGSIIESDNKDVYIDGKKVGNVLLYKSGLDVSISHEFDIKYAGGYSLDGKTIYISANMPPEIMIGNTKVSLLESIGRHHELPEKWLLDDDYEYPYAHEIATNIEREYAESLGINWDSYNLEVDKLLRENYKCKLKKSPPNLDLSPYIYSHDDETIKEIRSSTPI
;
A
#
# COMPACT_ATOMS: atom_id res chain seq x y z
N MET A 1 -2.15 12.58 -17.97
CA MET A 1 -1.00 11.73 -17.62
C MET A 1 -0.86 11.77 -16.11
N VAL A 2 -0.46 10.65 -15.50
CA VAL A 2 -0.25 10.54 -14.05
C VAL A 2 1.24 10.56 -13.78
N SER A 3 1.67 11.29 -12.75
CA SER A 3 3.06 11.32 -12.30
C SER A 3 3.31 10.16 -11.34
N TYR A 4 4.36 9.40 -11.59
CA TYR A 4 4.82 8.29 -10.76
C TYR A 4 6.23 8.56 -10.26
N LYS A 5 6.54 8.09 -9.05
CA LYS A 5 7.89 8.05 -8.51
C LYS A 5 8.46 6.64 -8.66
N VAL A 6 9.63 6.54 -9.27
CA VAL A 6 10.39 5.29 -9.37
C VAL A 6 10.80 4.85 -7.97
N ILE A 7 10.59 3.58 -7.66
CA ILE A 7 10.92 2.96 -6.36
C ILE A 7 11.96 1.84 -6.50
N GLU A 8 12.09 1.23 -7.67
CA GLU A 8 13.13 0.25 -7.93
C GLU A 8 13.49 0.20 -9.40
N ASN A 9 14.73 -0.21 -9.61
CA ASN A 9 15.27 -0.49 -10.91
C ASN A 9 16.19 -1.72 -10.86
N LYS A 10 15.79 -2.78 -11.55
CA LYS A 10 16.56 -4.01 -11.71
C LYS A 10 16.86 -4.24 -13.19
N LYS A 11 18.03 -4.81 -13.49
CA LYS A 11 18.30 -5.32 -14.84
C LYS A 11 17.28 -6.43 -15.16
N GLY A 12 16.52 -6.24 -16.22
CA GLY A 12 15.54 -7.23 -16.67
C GLY A 12 16.17 -8.28 -17.58
N LEU A 13 15.53 -9.46 -17.64
CA LEU A 13 15.72 -10.41 -18.76
C LEU A 13 14.59 -10.16 -19.76
N PRO A 14 14.90 -9.87 -21.04
CA PRO A 14 15.30 -10.94 -21.95
C PRO A 14 16.54 -10.63 -22.80
N LYS A 15 17.27 -11.71 -23.13
CA LYS A 15 18.56 -11.85 -23.85
C LYS A 15 18.80 -11.03 -25.15
N LYS A 16 17.92 -10.12 -25.56
CA LYS A 16 18.00 -9.38 -26.83
C LYS A 16 18.03 -7.85 -26.72
N LEU A 17 17.70 -7.25 -25.59
CA LEU A 17 17.82 -5.80 -25.38
C LEU A 17 18.32 -5.56 -23.95
N ASP A 18 19.39 -4.77 -23.79
CA ASP A 18 19.90 -4.30 -22.49
C ASP A 18 18.89 -3.34 -21.83
N ASN A 19 17.75 -3.87 -21.40
CA ASN A 19 16.67 -3.11 -20.79
C ASN A 19 16.61 -3.31 -19.28
N TYR A 20 16.09 -2.30 -18.60
CA TYR A 20 15.83 -2.27 -17.18
C TYR A 20 14.33 -2.41 -16.94
N VAL A 21 13.97 -3.30 -16.02
CA VAL A 21 12.60 -3.37 -15.47
C VAL A 21 12.58 -2.46 -14.27
N MET A 22 11.63 -1.52 -14.29
CA MET A 22 11.44 -0.56 -13.21
C MET A 22 10.03 -0.65 -12.68
N SER A 23 9.91 -0.31 -11.40
CA SER A 23 8.63 -0.19 -10.70
C SER A 23 8.47 1.26 -10.24
N ALA A 24 7.28 1.80 -10.39
CA ALA A 24 6.96 3.16 -9.94
C ALA A 24 5.53 3.23 -9.39
N ILE A 25 5.31 4.14 -8.45
CA ILE A 25 4.03 4.32 -7.76
C ILE A 25 3.59 5.78 -7.85
N ALA A 26 2.29 6.00 -8.04
CA ALA A 26 1.66 7.30 -7.96
C ALA A 26 0.87 7.40 -6.65
N TYR A 27 0.93 8.57 -6.01
CA TYR A 27 0.46 8.77 -4.64
C TYR A 27 -1.00 9.23 -4.55
N ALA A 28 -1.38 10.25 -5.32
CA ALA A 28 -2.68 10.92 -5.18
C ALA A 28 -3.89 10.00 -5.43
N LEU A 29 -3.74 9.08 -6.38
CA LEU A 29 -4.59 7.92 -6.52
C LEU A 29 -3.63 6.73 -6.63
N PRO A 30 -3.46 5.94 -5.56
CA PRO A 30 -2.52 4.83 -5.52
C PRO A 30 -2.66 3.99 -6.78
N SER A 31 -1.59 3.97 -7.55
CA SER A 31 -1.46 3.14 -8.73
C SER A 31 -0.01 2.77 -8.93
N TYR A 32 0.21 1.55 -9.37
CA TYR A 32 1.52 0.96 -9.49
C TYR A 32 1.74 0.50 -10.91
N ILE A 33 2.92 0.80 -11.46
CA ILE A 33 3.32 0.33 -12.77
C ILE A 33 4.65 -0.40 -12.73
N LYS A 34 4.79 -1.39 -13.61
CA LYS A 34 6.08 -1.88 -14.08
C LYS A 34 6.28 -1.46 -15.51
N PHE A 35 7.51 -1.11 -15.89
CA PHE A 35 7.81 -0.67 -17.25
C PHE A 35 9.25 -1.00 -17.66
N LEU A 36 9.51 -0.94 -18.97
CA LEU A 36 10.85 -1.14 -19.54
C LEU A 36 11.44 0.17 -20.04
N LEU A 37 12.71 0.39 -19.73
CA LEU A 37 13.53 1.43 -20.36
C LEU A 37 14.88 0.88 -20.82
N PRO A 38 15.49 1.47 -21.87
CA PRO A 38 16.83 1.13 -22.32
C PRO A 38 17.94 1.65 -21.41
N MET A 39 17.61 2.51 -20.43
CA MET A 39 18.56 3.09 -19.48
C MET A 39 17.97 3.08 -18.08
N PRO A 40 18.80 2.95 -17.03
CA PRO A 40 18.32 2.95 -15.66
C PRO A 40 17.88 4.34 -15.21
N LEU A 41 16.79 4.43 -14.44
CA LEU A 41 16.45 5.62 -13.67
C LEU A 41 16.88 5.44 -12.21
N LYS A 42 17.12 6.57 -11.54
CA LYS A 42 17.41 6.57 -10.10
C LYS A 42 16.12 6.37 -9.31
N ASP A 43 16.23 5.74 -8.16
CA ASP A 43 15.17 5.77 -7.15
C ASP A 43 14.76 7.22 -6.86
N GLY A 44 13.45 7.44 -6.70
CA GLY A 44 12.85 8.76 -6.53
C GLY A 44 12.67 9.58 -7.82
N SER A 45 13.13 9.11 -8.99
CA SER A 45 12.90 9.82 -10.26
C SER A 45 11.41 9.95 -10.55
N ILE A 46 10.98 11.10 -11.06
CA ILE A 46 9.60 11.31 -11.49
C ILE A 46 9.48 11.01 -12.98
N ILE A 47 8.46 10.23 -13.31
CA ILE A 47 8.07 9.90 -14.68
C ILE A 47 6.57 10.13 -14.86
N GLU A 48 6.12 10.29 -16.10
CA GLU A 48 4.70 10.39 -16.43
C GLU A 48 4.24 9.14 -17.17
N SER A 49 2.98 8.73 -16.97
CA SER A 49 2.39 7.65 -17.75
C SER A 49 0.91 7.88 -18.05
N ASP A 50 0.45 7.32 -19.15
CA ASP A 50 -0.96 7.18 -19.53
C ASP A 50 -1.49 5.74 -19.33
N ASN A 51 -0.78 4.95 -18.52
CA ASN A 51 -0.99 3.53 -18.21
C ASN A 51 -0.61 2.56 -19.35
N LYS A 52 -0.18 3.06 -20.52
CA LYS A 52 0.34 2.25 -21.62
C LYS A 52 1.80 2.56 -21.90
N ASP A 53 2.13 3.84 -21.90
CA ASP A 53 3.42 4.37 -22.24
C ASP A 53 4.02 5.16 -21.07
N VAL A 54 5.35 5.26 -21.06
CA VAL A 54 6.10 6.03 -20.07
C VAL A 54 6.77 7.21 -20.75
N TYR A 55 6.70 8.37 -20.11
CA TYR A 55 7.15 9.65 -20.60
C TYR A 55 8.11 10.31 -19.61
N ILE A 56 9.13 10.98 -20.16
CA ILE A 56 10.03 11.88 -19.44
C ILE A 56 10.08 13.18 -20.24
N ASP A 57 9.82 14.32 -19.59
CA ASP A 57 9.75 15.63 -20.22
C ASP A 57 8.84 15.64 -21.46
N GLY A 58 7.69 14.96 -21.37
CA GLY A 58 6.70 14.83 -22.45
C GLY A 58 7.10 13.91 -23.62
N LYS A 59 8.27 13.25 -23.57
CA LYS A 59 8.73 12.32 -24.61
C LYS A 59 8.52 10.88 -24.18
N LYS A 60 7.91 10.06 -25.04
CA LYS A 60 7.79 8.62 -24.81
C LYS A 60 9.18 7.97 -24.76
N VAL A 61 9.47 7.30 -23.66
CA VAL A 61 10.75 6.62 -23.40
C VAL A 61 10.61 5.11 -23.18
N GLY A 62 9.39 4.63 -22.92
CA GLY A 62 9.14 3.22 -22.62
C GLY A 62 7.69 2.82 -22.76
N ASN A 63 7.41 1.56 -22.42
CA ASN A 63 6.06 1.00 -22.37
C ASN A 63 5.83 0.36 -20.99
N VAL A 64 4.60 0.47 -20.51
CA VAL A 64 4.12 -0.17 -19.29
C VAL A 64 3.91 -1.66 -19.55
N LEU A 65 4.47 -2.51 -18.69
CA LEU A 65 4.32 -3.96 -18.68
C LEU A 65 3.15 -4.42 -17.81
N LEU A 66 2.92 -3.71 -16.72
CA LEU A 66 1.90 -4.01 -15.72
C LEU A 66 1.38 -2.70 -15.17
N TYR A 67 0.06 -2.62 -14.99
CA TYR A 67 -0.63 -1.54 -14.31
C TYR A 67 -1.56 -2.13 -13.25
N LYS A 68 -1.50 -1.60 -12.03
CA LYS A 68 -2.45 -1.86 -10.95
C LYS A 68 -3.06 -0.52 -10.52
N SER A 69 -4.38 -0.46 -10.37
CA SER A 69 -5.08 0.72 -9.86
C SER A 69 -5.67 0.42 -8.49
N GLY A 70 -5.60 1.40 -7.58
CA GLY A 70 -6.30 1.30 -6.31
C GLY A 70 -7.82 1.29 -6.46
N LEU A 71 -8.36 1.75 -7.59
CA LEU A 71 -9.80 1.67 -7.87
C LEU A 71 -10.29 0.26 -8.19
N ASP A 72 -9.38 -0.67 -8.53
CA ASP A 72 -9.73 -2.06 -8.86
C ASP A 72 -9.85 -2.95 -7.61
N VAL A 73 -9.65 -2.37 -6.42
CA VAL A 73 -9.58 -3.07 -5.14
C VAL A 73 -10.75 -2.67 -4.24
N SER A 74 -11.33 -3.67 -3.57
CA SER A 74 -12.39 -3.45 -2.59
C SER A 74 -11.79 -3.12 -1.22
N ILE A 75 -12.38 -2.17 -0.49
CA ILE A 75 -12.00 -1.88 0.89
C ILE A 75 -13.17 -2.27 1.80
N SER A 76 -12.92 -3.19 2.74
CA SER A 76 -13.91 -3.72 3.68
C SER A 76 -13.62 -3.26 5.09
N HIS A 77 -14.68 -2.90 5.82
CA HIS A 77 -14.65 -2.51 7.23
C HIS A 77 -15.46 -3.49 8.11
N GLU A 78 -15.68 -4.72 7.62
CA GLU A 78 -16.62 -5.68 8.23
C GLU A 78 -15.98 -6.75 9.12
N PHE A 79 -14.65 -6.71 9.28
CA PHE A 79 -13.87 -7.75 9.94
C PHE A 79 -12.97 -7.17 11.02
N ASP A 80 -12.70 -7.97 12.05
CA ASP A 80 -11.76 -7.64 13.10
C ASP A 80 -10.33 -7.95 12.64
N ILE A 81 -9.43 -6.98 12.83
CA ILE A 81 -8.00 -7.11 12.56
C ILE A 81 -7.24 -6.59 13.77
N LYS A 82 -6.13 -7.22 14.16
CA LYS A 82 -5.33 -6.77 15.32
C LYS A 82 -4.58 -5.48 15.06
N TYR A 83 -3.99 -5.35 13.88
CA TYR A 83 -3.43 -4.09 13.41
C TYR A 83 -4.55 -3.17 12.89
N ALA A 84 -4.18 -2.02 12.36
CA ALA A 84 -5.15 -1.06 11.87
C ALA A 84 -5.88 -1.57 10.61
N GLY A 85 -5.12 -2.22 9.73
CA GLY A 85 -5.60 -2.84 8.53
C GLY A 85 -4.89 -4.15 8.23
N GLY A 86 -5.19 -4.67 7.04
CA GLY A 86 -4.50 -5.78 6.41
C GLY A 86 -5.06 -6.00 5.00
N TYR A 87 -4.53 -6.99 4.30
CA TYR A 87 -4.94 -7.29 2.93
C TYR A 87 -5.20 -8.77 2.74
N SER A 88 -6.06 -9.07 1.77
CA SER A 88 -6.28 -10.44 1.31
C SER A 88 -5.05 -11.01 0.60
N LEU A 89 -4.90 -12.34 0.65
CA LEU A 89 -3.82 -13.07 -0.03
C LEU A 89 -3.68 -12.71 -1.52
N ASP A 90 -4.79 -12.49 -2.23
CA ASP A 90 -4.79 -12.14 -3.66
C ASP A 90 -4.75 -10.63 -3.93
N GLY A 91 -4.69 -9.80 -2.88
CA GLY A 91 -4.59 -8.36 -2.96
C GLY A 91 -5.84 -7.65 -3.50
N LYS A 92 -6.98 -8.34 -3.66
CA LYS A 92 -8.21 -7.74 -4.22
C LYS A 92 -9.12 -7.10 -3.19
N THR A 93 -8.93 -7.44 -1.92
CA THR A 93 -9.60 -6.82 -0.78
C THR A 93 -8.58 -6.30 0.22
N ILE A 94 -8.72 -5.04 0.59
CA ILE A 94 -8.10 -4.43 1.76
C ILE A 94 -9.10 -4.43 2.89
N TYR A 95 -8.64 -4.72 4.09
CA TYR A 95 -9.43 -4.75 5.29
C TYR A 95 -8.97 -3.62 6.21
N ILE A 96 -9.90 -2.82 6.70
CA ILE A 96 -9.70 -1.93 7.86
C ILE A 96 -10.45 -2.55 9.03
N SER A 97 -9.83 -2.57 10.21
CA SER A 97 -10.46 -3.19 11.38
C SER A 97 -11.80 -2.53 11.70
N ALA A 98 -12.84 -3.35 11.85
CA ALA A 98 -14.19 -2.91 12.22
C ALA A 98 -14.24 -2.21 13.59
N ASN A 99 -13.24 -2.43 14.45
CA ASN A 99 -13.13 -1.76 15.75
C ASN A 99 -12.46 -0.38 15.67
N MET A 100 -11.90 0.00 14.52
CA MET A 100 -11.46 1.36 14.26
C MET A 100 -12.61 2.18 13.65
N PRO A 101 -12.71 3.49 13.93
CA PRO A 101 -13.68 4.34 13.25
C PRO A 101 -13.34 4.45 11.75
N PRO A 102 -14.33 4.53 10.85
CA PRO A 102 -14.06 4.69 9.42
C PRO A 102 -13.42 6.05 9.10
N GLU A 103 -13.63 7.03 9.97
CA GLU A 103 -13.13 8.40 9.82
C GLU A 103 -12.70 8.96 11.16
N ILE A 104 -11.68 9.82 11.15
CA ILE A 104 -11.18 10.53 12.32
C ILE A 104 -11.15 12.05 12.06
N MET A 105 -11.10 12.83 13.12
CA MET A 105 -10.95 14.29 13.06
C MET A 105 -9.54 14.67 13.50
N ILE A 106 -8.77 15.31 12.62
CA ILE A 106 -7.47 15.91 12.96
C ILE A 106 -7.60 17.41 12.84
N GLY A 107 -7.64 18.10 13.99
CA GLY A 107 -8.04 19.51 14.04
C GLY A 107 -9.47 19.68 13.49
N ASN A 108 -9.60 20.43 12.39
CA ASN A 108 -10.88 20.68 11.72
C ASN A 108 -11.06 19.84 10.44
N THR A 109 -10.11 18.96 10.12
CA THR A 109 -10.16 18.15 8.90
C THR A 109 -10.61 16.73 9.24
N LYS A 110 -11.58 16.23 8.47
CA LYS A 110 -12.06 14.86 8.54
C LYS A 110 -11.20 13.99 7.62
N VAL A 111 -10.70 12.87 8.12
CA VAL A 111 -9.85 11.92 7.38
C VAL A 111 -10.53 10.57 7.33
N SER A 112 -10.61 9.97 6.14
CA SER A 112 -11.08 8.60 5.97
C SER A 112 -9.94 7.62 6.20
N LEU A 113 -10.08 6.72 7.18
CA LEU A 113 -9.11 5.64 7.40
C LEU A 113 -9.16 4.58 6.30
N LEU A 114 -10.29 4.46 5.60
CA LEU A 114 -10.39 3.62 4.42
C LEU A 114 -9.48 4.14 3.30
N GLU A 115 -9.36 5.46 3.18
CA GLU A 115 -8.47 6.06 2.21
C GLU A 115 -7.04 6.10 2.72
N SER A 116 -6.76 6.66 3.90
CA SER A 116 -5.38 6.82 4.39
C SER A 116 -4.72 5.47 4.68
N ILE A 117 -5.26 4.67 5.59
CA ILE A 117 -4.69 3.37 5.94
C ILE A 117 -4.97 2.38 4.81
N GLY A 118 -6.21 2.28 4.34
CA GLY A 118 -6.59 1.21 3.41
C GLY A 118 -5.97 1.38 2.03
N ARG A 119 -6.25 2.52 1.38
CA ARG A 119 -5.80 2.76 0.00
C ARG A 119 -4.36 3.24 -0.07
N HIS A 120 -3.89 4.04 0.88
CA HIS A 120 -2.58 4.69 0.81
C HIS A 120 -1.48 3.98 1.63
N HIS A 121 -1.81 3.10 2.57
CA HIS A 121 -0.82 2.29 3.30
C HIS A 121 -0.88 0.80 2.89
N GLU A 122 -1.94 0.10 3.26
CA GLU A 122 -2.07 -1.36 3.12
C GLU A 122 -1.93 -1.84 1.65
N LEU A 123 -2.54 -1.10 0.72
CA LEU A 123 -2.56 -1.50 -0.68
C LEU A 123 -1.17 -1.38 -1.36
N PRO A 124 -0.45 -0.24 -1.28
CA PRO A 124 0.92 -0.17 -1.74
C PRO A 124 1.83 -1.22 -1.12
N GLU A 125 1.73 -1.46 0.19
CA GLU A 125 2.52 -2.49 0.86
C GLU A 125 2.29 -3.86 0.21
N LYS A 126 1.02 -4.24 0.01
CA LYS A 126 0.67 -5.49 -0.68
C LYS A 126 1.23 -5.56 -2.09
N TRP A 127 1.14 -4.49 -2.87
CA TRP A 127 1.68 -4.50 -4.24
C TRP A 127 3.18 -4.74 -4.29
N LEU A 128 3.92 -4.23 -3.31
CA LEU A 128 5.37 -4.41 -3.21
C LEU A 128 5.72 -5.80 -2.69
N LEU A 129 5.00 -6.31 -1.69
CA LEU A 129 5.20 -7.69 -1.25
C LEU A 129 4.91 -8.71 -2.37
N ASP A 130 3.87 -8.48 -3.17
CA ASP A 130 3.57 -9.29 -4.36
C ASP A 130 4.65 -9.21 -5.46
N ASP A 131 5.54 -8.22 -5.37
CA ASP A 131 6.69 -8.05 -6.24
C ASP A 131 8.03 -8.39 -5.53
N ASP A 132 7.94 -9.24 -4.51
CA ASP A 132 9.08 -9.79 -3.76
C ASP A 132 9.97 -8.72 -3.09
N TYR A 133 9.41 -7.56 -2.73
CA TYR A 133 10.12 -6.60 -1.88
C TYR A 133 10.12 -7.08 -0.43
N GLU A 134 11.21 -6.80 0.28
CA GLU A 134 11.32 -7.06 1.71
C GLU A 134 10.29 -6.22 2.48
N TYR A 135 9.62 -6.86 3.45
CA TYR A 135 8.52 -6.24 4.21
C TYR A 135 8.87 -4.86 4.81
N PRO A 136 10.01 -4.65 5.49
CA PRO A 136 10.34 -3.33 6.05
C PRO A 136 10.41 -2.22 5.01
N TYR A 137 10.91 -2.54 3.81
CA TYR A 137 11.05 -1.58 2.74
C TYR A 137 9.69 -1.28 2.07
N ALA A 138 8.87 -2.32 1.86
CA ALA A 138 7.49 -2.15 1.39
C ALA A 138 6.69 -1.27 2.37
N HIS A 139 6.82 -1.54 3.67
CA HIS A 139 6.18 -0.79 4.74
C HIS A 139 6.63 0.67 4.78
N GLU A 140 7.93 0.95 4.64
CA GLU A 140 8.45 2.33 4.60
C GLU A 140 7.87 3.13 3.41
N ILE A 141 7.80 2.52 2.22
CA ILE A 141 7.18 3.16 1.06
C ILE A 141 5.70 3.43 1.32
N ALA A 142 4.97 2.45 1.84
CA ALA A 142 3.55 2.58 2.20
C ALA A 142 3.30 3.72 3.19
N THR A 143 4.09 3.80 4.28
CA THR A 143 3.99 4.89 5.26
C THR A 143 4.25 6.26 4.63
N ASN A 144 5.20 6.36 3.69
CA ASN A 144 5.44 7.61 2.98
C ASN A 144 4.26 7.98 2.06
N ILE A 145 3.59 7.00 1.44
CA ILE A 145 2.39 7.24 0.61
C ILE A 145 1.23 7.73 1.48
N GLU A 146 1.00 7.09 2.63
CA GLU A 146 0.02 7.53 3.61
C GLU A 146 0.30 8.95 4.12
N ARG A 147 1.57 9.26 4.39
CA ARG A 147 1.99 10.62 4.77
C ARG A 147 1.65 11.63 3.70
N GLU A 148 2.05 11.39 2.45
CA GLU A 148 1.77 12.30 1.34
C GLU A 148 0.26 12.51 1.17
N TYR A 149 -0.56 11.47 1.37
CA TYR A 149 -2.01 11.60 1.39
C TYR A 149 -2.50 12.51 2.52
N ALA A 150 -2.09 12.25 3.77
CA ALA A 150 -2.49 13.07 4.90
C ALA A 150 -2.07 14.55 4.73
N GLU A 151 -0.84 14.79 4.30
CA GLU A 151 -0.31 16.14 4.06
C GLU A 151 -1.03 16.84 2.90
N SER A 152 -1.48 16.11 1.88
CA SER A 152 -2.31 16.67 0.79
C SER A 152 -3.66 17.22 1.28
N LEU A 153 -4.17 16.71 2.40
CA LEU A 153 -5.37 17.22 3.07
C LEU A 153 -5.09 18.44 3.98
N GLY A 154 -3.85 18.94 3.99
CA GLY A 154 -3.40 20.02 4.86
C GLY A 154 -3.18 19.59 6.31
N ILE A 155 -2.99 18.29 6.55
CA ILE A 155 -2.83 17.74 7.89
C ILE A 155 -1.35 17.57 8.20
N ASN A 156 -0.95 17.97 9.41
CA ASN A 156 0.38 17.66 9.92
C ASN A 156 0.49 16.15 10.23
N TRP A 157 1.50 15.51 9.63
CA TRP A 157 1.75 14.07 9.79
C TRP A 157 1.82 13.62 11.25
N ASP A 158 2.55 14.34 12.10
CA ASP A 158 2.73 13.93 13.50
C ASP A 158 1.39 13.91 14.26
N SER A 159 0.52 14.89 13.99
CA SER A 159 -0.82 14.95 14.59
C SER A 159 -1.71 13.79 14.12
N TYR A 160 -1.64 13.45 12.83
CA TYR A 160 -2.33 12.29 12.27
C TYR A 160 -1.80 10.98 12.87
N ASN A 161 -0.48 10.78 12.86
CA ASN A 161 0.17 9.58 13.35
C ASN A 161 -0.10 9.35 14.84
N LEU A 162 -0.09 10.40 15.67
CA LEU A 162 -0.43 10.30 17.09
C LEU A 162 -1.85 9.77 17.34
N GLU A 163 -2.84 10.22 16.57
CA GLU A 163 -4.23 9.75 16.71
C GLU A 163 -4.39 8.32 16.18
N VAL A 164 -3.78 8.00 15.03
CA VAL A 164 -3.80 6.63 14.48
C VAL A 164 -3.10 5.66 15.44
N ASP A 165 -1.95 6.01 15.99
CA ASP A 165 -1.21 5.20 16.97
C ASP A 165 -2.04 4.92 18.23
N LYS A 166 -2.82 5.91 18.68
CA LYS A 166 -3.74 5.73 19.81
C LYS A 166 -4.83 4.71 19.47
N LEU A 167 -5.49 4.86 18.32
CA LEU A 167 -6.51 3.93 17.86
C LEU A 167 -5.96 2.53 17.64
N LEU A 168 -4.74 2.40 17.09
CA LEU A 168 -4.05 1.13 16.92
C LEU A 168 -3.84 0.42 18.26
N ARG A 169 -3.37 1.13 19.28
CA ARG A 169 -3.18 0.57 20.64
C ARG A 169 -4.50 0.14 21.29
N GLU A 170 -5.59 0.85 21.02
CA GLU A 170 -6.92 0.49 21.51
C GLU A 170 -7.45 -0.75 20.78
N ASN A 171 -7.37 -0.75 19.44
CA ASN A 171 -7.77 -1.84 18.58
C ASN A 171 -7.02 -3.15 18.89
N TYR A 172 -5.71 -3.08 19.12
CA TYR A 172 -4.89 -4.27 19.41
C TYR A 172 -5.34 -5.01 20.69
N LYS A 173 -5.92 -4.30 21.65
CA LYS A 173 -6.47 -4.87 22.90
C LYS A 173 -7.83 -5.55 22.68
N CYS A 174 -8.53 -5.26 21.59
CA CYS A 174 -9.82 -5.88 21.28
C CYS A 174 -9.62 -7.36 20.93
N LYS A 175 -10.49 -8.22 21.46
CA LYS A 175 -10.50 -9.64 21.10
C LYS A 175 -11.16 -9.83 19.73
N LEU A 176 -10.51 -10.57 18.84
CA LEU A 176 -11.04 -10.89 17.52
C LEU A 176 -12.26 -11.81 17.66
N LYS A 177 -13.35 -11.44 16.98
CA LYS A 177 -14.58 -12.24 16.90
C LYS A 177 -14.81 -12.77 15.48
N LYS A 178 -14.42 -11.98 14.47
CA LYS A 178 -14.66 -12.28 13.06
C LYS A 178 -13.48 -11.78 12.21
N SER A 179 -12.46 -12.61 12.05
CA SER A 179 -11.31 -12.27 11.20
C SER A 179 -11.56 -12.57 9.73
N PRO A 180 -10.91 -11.86 8.78
CA PRO A 180 -11.07 -12.17 7.36
C PRO A 180 -10.54 -13.58 7.04
N PRO A 181 -11.26 -14.38 6.24
CA PRO A 181 -10.88 -15.78 5.97
C PRO A 181 -9.65 -15.94 5.08
N ASN A 182 -9.32 -14.91 4.31
CA ASN A 182 -8.18 -14.88 3.38
C ASN A 182 -7.17 -13.78 3.74
N LEU A 183 -7.11 -13.35 5.01
CA LEU A 183 -6.13 -12.37 5.48
C LEU A 183 -4.71 -12.89 5.22
N ASP A 184 -3.89 -12.09 4.55
CA ASP A 184 -2.47 -12.35 4.38
C ASP A 184 -1.77 -12.17 5.73
N LEU A 185 -1.05 -13.21 6.17
CA LEU A 185 -0.41 -13.23 7.48
C LEU A 185 1.05 -12.75 7.45
N SER A 186 1.56 -12.34 6.28
CA SER A 186 2.96 -11.93 6.10
C SER A 186 3.43 -10.88 7.12
N PRO A 187 2.67 -9.80 7.43
CA PRO A 187 3.06 -8.84 8.47
C PRO A 187 3.27 -9.46 9.85
N TYR A 188 2.37 -10.36 10.25
CA TYR A 188 2.39 -11.02 11.56
C TYR A 188 3.51 -12.06 11.67
N ILE A 189 3.79 -12.76 10.56
CA ILE A 189 4.91 -13.70 10.48
C ILE A 189 6.24 -12.93 10.60
N TYR A 190 6.36 -11.81 9.89
CA TYR A 190 7.56 -10.97 9.96
C TYR A 190 7.78 -10.41 11.38
N SER A 191 6.72 -9.94 12.05
CA SER A 191 6.79 -9.41 13.41
C SER A 191 6.88 -10.49 14.51
N HIS A 192 6.85 -11.78 14.14
CA HIS A 192 6.86 -12.91 15.07
C HIS A 192 5.68 -12.89 16.08
N ASP A 193 4.52 -12.43 15.62
CA ASP A 193 3.32 -12.29 16.45
C ASP A 193 2.47 -13.57 16.46
N ASP A 194 3.04 -14.63 17.03
CA ASP A 194 2.44 -15.97 17.08
C ASP A 194 1.12 -16.03 17.85
N GLU A 195 0.95 -15.15 18.85
CA GLU A 195 -0.28 -15.08 19.63
C GLU A 195 -1.42 -14.52 18.79
N THR A 196 -1.19 -13.42 18.07
CA THR A 196 -2.16 -12.87 17.14
C THR A 196 -2.51 -13.86 16.03
N ILE A 197 -1.52 -14.57 15.47
CA ILE A 197 -1.77 -15.59 14.42
C ILE A 197 -2.73 -16.69 14.94
N LYS A 198 -2.54 -17.16 16.18
CA LYS A 198 -3.44 -18.14 16.81
C LYS A 198 -4.84 -17.57 17.01
N GLU A 199 -4.94 -16.32 17.43
CA GLU A 199 -6.22 -15.64 17.63
C GLU A 199 -6.97 -15.50 16.30
N ILE A 200 -6.32 -14.99 15.25
CA ILE A 200 -6.88 -14.85 13.89
C ILE A 200 -7.45 -16.19 13.42
N ARG A 201 -6.67 -17.27 13.51
CA ARG A 201 -7.10 -18.61 13.09
C ARG A 201 -8.33 -19.11 13.86
N SER A 202 -8.47 -18.70 15.12
CA SER A 202 -9.61 -19.09 15.96
C SER A 202 -10.87 -18.26 15.70
N SER A 203 -10.73 -17.05 15.17
CA SER A 203 -11.82 -16.12 14.84
C SER A 203 -12.16 -16.07 13.35
N THR A 204 -11.44 -16.78 12.49
CA THR A 204 -11.78 -16.94 11.07
C THR A 204 -13.06 -17.77 10.93
N PRO A 205 -14.10 -17.26 10.23
CA PRO A 205 -15.29 -18.04 9.89
C PRO A 205 -14.94 -19.29 9.09
N ILE A 206 -15.60 -20.41 9.40
CA ILE A 206 -15.52 -21.69 8.67
C ILE A 206 -16.35 -21.60 7.38
#